data_AF-A0A163YXD1-F1
#
_entry.id   AF-A0A163YXD1-F1
#
_cell.length_a   1.000
_cell.length_b   1.000
_cell.length_c   1.000
_cell.angle_alpha   90.00
_cell.angle_beta   90.00
_cell.angle_gamma   90.00
#
_symmetry.space_group_name_H-M   'P 1'
#
loop_
_entity.id
_entity.type
_entity.pdbx_description
1 polymer ?
#
loop_
_entity_poly.entity_id
_entity_poly.type
_entity_poly.pdbx_seq_one_letter_code
_entity_poly.pdbx_strand_id
1 'polypeptide(L)' 'MQRWIAVLLCLATGFFVLASGVKTDSTIHVGSRIPPAEAHCHRVGTRNTDEGRVLNVYACRP' A
#
# COMPACT_ATOMS: atom_id res chain seq x y z
N MET A 1 5.69 8.87 -38.66
CA MET A 1 4.99 9.55 -37.55
C MET A 1 4.53 8.58 -36.45
N GLN A 2 3.93 7.42 -36.79
CA GLN A 2 3.45 6.39 -35.84
C GLN A 2 4.42 6.03 -34.68
N ARG A 3 5.71 5.83 -34.99
CA ARG A 3 6.73 5.40 -34.00
C ARG A 3 6.98 6.46 -32.92
N TRP A 4 6.93 7.73 -33.29
CA TRP A 4 7.14 8.85 -32.35
C TRP A 4 5.95 9.03 -31.40
N ILE A 5 4.74 8.81 -31.90
CA ILE A 5 3.52 8.84 -31.08
C ILE A 5 3.56 7.75 -30.01
N ALA A 6 3.97 6.53 -30.38
CA ALA A 6 4.08 5.43 -29.44
C ALA A 6 5.11 5.70 -28.32
N VAL A 7 6.28 6.25 -28.68
CA VAL A 7 7.32 6.61 -27.70
C VAL A 7 6.82 7.67 -26.72
N LEU A 8 6.14 8.71 -27.22
CA LEU A 8 5.56 9.76 -26.37
C LEU A 8 4.48 9.20 -25.43
N LEU A 9 3.67 8.26 -25.90
CA LEU A 9 2.65 7.62 -25.08
C LEU A 9 3.25 6.78 -23.95
N CYS A 10 4.30 6.01 -24.24
CA CYS A 10 5.04 5.24 -23.23
C CYS A 10 5.70 6.16 -22.18
N LEU A 11 6.28 7.28 -22.63
CA LEU A 11 6.91 8.24 -21.73
C LEU A 11 5.87 8.92 -20.82
N ALA A 12 4.74 9.34 -21.40
CA ALA A 12 3.64 9.97 -20.65
C ALA A 12 3.06 9.01 -19.61
N THR A 13 2.77 7.76 -19.99
CA THR A 13 2.24 6.75 -19.07
C THR A 13 3.23 6.43 -17.95
N GLY A 14 4.53 6.28 -18.27
CA GLY A 14 5.57 6.10 -17.26
C GLY A 14 5.61 7.26 -16.26
N PHE A 15 5.58 8.50 -16.76
CA PHE A 15 5.59 9.69 -15.92
C PHE A 15 4.34 9.78 -15.02
N PHE A 16 3.17 9.44 -15.56
CA PHE A 16 1.93 9.38 -14.78
C PHE A 16 2.00 8.33 -13.66
N VAL A 17 2.54 7.14 -13.93
CA VAL A 17 2.70 6.09 -12.91
C VAL A 17 3.68 6.53 -11.82
N LEU A 18 4.80 7.17 -12.20
CA LEU A 18 5.77 7.70 -11.25
C LEU A 18 5.18 8.82 -10.38
N ALA A 19 4.39 9.71 -10.97
CA ALA A 19 3.74 10.82 -10.25
C ALA A 19 2.56 10.38 -9.39
N SER A 20 1.83 9.33 -9.79
CA SER A 20 0.68 8.79 -9.05
C SER A 20 1.05 7.68 -8.05
N GLY A 21 2.31 7.24 -8.04
CA GLY A 21 2.82 6.27 -7.07
C GLY A 21 2.65 6.79 -5.64
N VAL A 22 1.62 6.32 -4.96
CA VAL A 22 1.35 6.69 -3.57
C VAL A 22 2.45 6.09 -2.69
N LYS A 23 3.41 6.92 -2.29
CA LYS A 23 4.40 6.57 -1.26
C LYS A 23 3.68 6.54 0.09
N THR A 24 3.01 5.43 0.37
CA THR A 24 2.47 5.19 1.71
C THR A 24 3.63 4.71 2.57
N ASP A 25 4.28 5.67 3.23
CA ASP A 25 5.21 5.42 4.34
C ASP A 25 4.36 4.93 5.52
N SER A 26 3.89 3.69 5.44
CA SER A 26 3.11 3.05 6.48
C SER A 26 3.51 1.59 6.58
N THR A 27 4.04 1.19 7.73
CA THR A 27 4.27 -0.22 8.01
C THR A 27 2.94 -0.87 8.41
N ILE A 28 2.59 -1.95 7.72
CA ILE A 28 1.36 -2.70 7.97
C ILE A 28 1.69 -3.93 8.82
N HIS A 29 1.05 -4.03 9.98
CA HIS A 29 1.14 -5.20 10.84
C HIS A 29 -0.18 -5.97 10.81
N VAL A 30 -0.09 -7.27 10.50
CA VAL A 30 -1.24 -8.19 10.53
C VAL A 30 -1.04 -9.19 11.65
N GLY A 31 -2.01 -9.29 12.55
CA GLY A 31 -1.90 -10.20 13.68
C GLY A 31 -3.12 -10.19 14.60
N SER A 32 -3.09 -11.08 15.59
CA SER A 32 -4.14 -11.16 16.61
C SER A 32 -3.94 -10.18 17.77
N ARG A 33 -2.69 -9.74 18.02
CA ARG A 33 -2.33 -8.86 19.12
C ARG A 33 -2.44 -7.39 18.74
N ILE A 34 -2.83 -6.57 19.71
CA ILE A 34 -2.86 -5.11 19.59
C ILE A 34 -1.41 -4.60 19.73
N PRO A 35 -0.92 -3.74 18.82
CA PRO A 35 0.39 -3.12 18.94
C PRO A 35 0.52 -2.32 20.25
N PRO A 36 1.73 -2.19 20.83
CA PRO A 36 1.94 -1.35 22.00
C PRO A 36 1.62 0.12 21.67
N ALA A 37 1.16 0.88 22.66
CA ALA A 37 0.77 2.28 22.47
C ALA A 37 1.91 3.16 21.91
N GLU A 38 3.15 2.87 22.32
CA GLU A 38 4.41 3.48 21.86
C GLU A 38 4.61 3.39 20.34
N ALA A 39 4.00 2.41 19.67
CA ALA A 39 4.15 2.19 18.23
C ALA A 39 3.25 3.10 17.36
N HIS A 40 2.36 3.90 17.98
CA HIS A 40 1.49 4.87 17.30
C HIS A 40 0.69 4.28 16.11
N CYS A 41 0.30 3.01 16.24
CA CYS A 41 -0.44 2.28 15.22
C CYS A 41 -1.95 2.44 15.41
N HIS A 42 -2.71 2.52 14.32
CA HIS A 42 -4.17 2.52 14.34
C HIS A 42 -4.71 1.37 13.48
N ARG A 43 -5.87 0.83 13.88
CA ARG A 43 -6.49 -0.30 13.17
C ARG A 43 -7.13 0.20 11.88
N VAL A 44 -6.76 -0.40 10.77
CA VAL A 44 -7.27 -0.06 9.43
C VAL A 44 -8.19 -1.12 8.84
N GLY A 45 -8.26 -2.31 9.45
CA GLY A 45 -9.21 -3.33 9.04
C GLY A 45 -8.98 -4.70 9.67
N THR A 46 -9.53 -5.71 9.00
CA THR A 46 -9.41 -7.12 9.35
C THR A 46 -9.16 -7.97 8.11
N ARG A 47 -8.49 -9.11 8.29
CA ARG A 47 -8.25 -10.09 7.24
C ARG A 47 -8.55 -11.50 7.74
N ASN A 48 -9.25 -12.28 6.93
CA ASN A 48 -9.47 -13.70 7.18
C ASN A 48 -8.26 -14.51 6.71
N THR A 49 -7.81 -15.47 7.51
CA THR A 49 -6.85 -16.48 7.10
C THR A 49 -7.56 -17.62 6.38
N ASP A 50 -6.79 -18.44 5.66
CA ASP A 50 -7.31 -19.64 4.98
C ASP A 50 -7.88 -20.67 5.98
N GLU A 51 -7.45 -20.59 7.24
CA GLU A 51 -7.97 -21.37 8.37
C GLU A 51 -9.26 -20.78 8.98
N GLY A 52 -9.78 -19.69 8.43
CA GLY A 52 -10.99 -18.99 8.92
C GLY A 52 -10.77 -18.09 10.13
N ARG A 53 -9.51 -17.79 10.52
CA ARG A 53 -9.23 -16.87 11.63
C ARG A 53 -9.31 -15.42 11.17
N VAL A 54 -9.92 -14.57 11.98
CA VAL A 54 -9.94 -13.11 11.76
C VAL A 54 -8.72 -12.47 12.42
N LEU A 55 -7.85 -11.84 11.63
CA LEU A 55 -6.71 -11.06 12.10
C LEU A 55 -6.98 -9.57 11.94
N ASN A 56 -6.43 -8.75 12.83
CA ASN A 56 -6.49 -7.30 12.73
C ASN A 56 -5.35 -6.79 11.85
N VAL A 57 -5.64 -5.73 11.09
CA VAL A 57 -4.66 -5.01 10.27
C VAL A 57 -4.45 -3.64 10.88
N TYR A 58 -3.20 -3.31 11.21
CA TYR A 58 -2.79 -2.04 11.78
C TYR A 58 -1.85 -1.32 10.82
N ALA A 59 -2.04 0.00 10.69
CA ALA A 59 -1.09 0.89 10.02
C ALA A 59 -0.38 1.74 11.07
N CYS A 60 0.95 1.78 10.99
CA CYS A 60 1.79 2.62 11.83
C CYS A 60 2.45 3.68 10.95
N ARG A 61 2.64 4.89 11.50
CA ARG A 61 3.58 5.83 10.89
C ARG A 61 5.00 5.34 11.15
N PRO A 62 5.93 5.48 10.19
CA PRO A 62 7.36 5.22 10.41
C PRO A 62 7.95 6.19 11.43
#